data_AF-A0A660WKR8-F1
#
_entry.id   AF-A0A660WKR8-F1
#
_cell.length_a   1.000
_cell.length_b   1.000
_cell.length_c   1.000
_cell.angle_alpha   90.00
_cell.angle_beta   90.00
_cell.angle_gamma   90.00
#
_symmetry.space_group_name_H-M   'P 1'
#
loop_
_entity.id
_entity.type
_entity.pdbx_description
1 polymer ?
#
loop_
_entity_poly.entity_id
_entity_poly.type
_entity_poly.pdbx_seq_one_letter_code
_entity_poly.pdbx_strand_id
1 'polypeptide(L)'
;MKTFNISTSEYIEEKRRQILSDFESKRFAPKEVVPKIEEYIGIIKNYKDSYSIIASEKIKEGKNFKILCEKINDYENFLKGLKEILNTGKFEEIERYIEKENTIYEKLAKSIKSFEREIILEKGGSVYIEAEKKYKEVLKEYENLSAEYEKNLSKERKKYEKERGKIEKEWARAREELEKSPEEFKEVYEQLLEKYKKPWLVDHKKVVELGGLHIIGTERHESRRIDNQLKGRAGRQGDPGSSKFFLSLEDDLLRIFGSERLMGIMSHLPEGEKITHPLITRLINNAQKKVEARNFEIRKQLLEFDNVLNEQRKVIYSLRQDILEGKGIEDYIYEFIEEFTEEIFDEFFNLKIKPDFWNIDGFKNYVKNTFG
;
A
#
# COMPACT_ATOMS: atom_id res chain seq x y z
N MET A 1 34.22 -11.07 -11.76
CA MET A 1 33.47 -11.03 -10.50
C MET A 1 32.07 -10.51 -10.83
N LYS A 2 31.06 -11.39 -10.91
CA LYS A 2 29.67 -10.93 -11.03
C LYS A 2 29.33 -10.24 -9.70
N THR A 3 29.14 -8.93 -9.74
CA THR A 3 28.56 -8.12 -8.67
C THR A 3 27.16 -8.66 -8.41
N PHE A 4 27.01 -9.53 -7.42
CA PHE A 4 25.70 -9.85 -6.86
C PHE A 4 25.27 -8.64 -6.02
N ASN A 5 24.62 -7.71 -6.71
CA ASN A 5 23.93 -6.58 -6.12
C ASN A 5 22.62 -7.07 -5.48
N ILE A 6 22.34 -6.52 -4.30
CA ILE A 6 21.15 -6.70 -3.46
C ILE A 6 21.22 -7.96 -2.59
N SER A 7 21.19 -7.71 -1.28
CA SER A 7 21.11 -8.68 -0.20
C SER A 7 20.11 -9.79 -0.56
N THR A 8 20.62 -11.01 -0.71
CA THR A 8 19.84 -12.20 -1.08
C THR A 8 18.67 -12.47 -0.12
N SER A 9 18.78 -12.00 1.13
CA SER A 9 17.69 -11.98 2.12
C SER A 9 16.57 -10.98 1.78
N GLU A 10 16.89 -9.78 1.29
CA GLU A 10 15.89 -8.75 0.95
C GLU A 10 15.02 -9.15 -0.24
N TYR A 11 15.59 -9.80 -1.25
CA TYR A 11 14.84 -10.29 -2.41
C TYR A 11 13.82 -11.37 -2.02
N ILE A 12 14.18 -12.27 -1.11
CA ILE A 12 13.25 -13.28 -0.58
C ILE A 12 12.11 -12.58 0.18
N GLU A 13 12.43 -11.59 1.01
CA GLU A 13 11.43 -10.85 1.76
C GLU A 13 10.49 -10.05 0.85
N GLU A 14 11.00 -9.44 -0.22
CA GLU A 14 10.22 -8.73 -1.22
C GLU A 14 9.25 -9.68 -1.94
N LYS A 15 9.75 -10.83 -2.43
CA LYS A 15 8.92 -11.84 -3.10
C LYS A 15 7.87 -12.43 -2.15
N ARG A 16 8.23 -12.67 -0.89
CA ARG A 16 7.28 -13.05 0.16
C ARG A 16 6.17 -12.02 0.34
N ARG A 17 6.51 -10.73 0.49
CA ARG A 17 5.53 -9.65 0.65
C ARG A 17 4.60 -9.55 -0.56
N GLN A 18 5.14 -9.70 -1.77
CA GLN A 18 4.35 -9.71 -3.00
C GLN A 18 3.31 -10.84 -2.99
N ILE A 19 3.72 -12.05 -2.63
CA ILE A 19 2.82 -13.22 -2.54
C ILE A 19 1.75 -13.03 -1.46
N LEU A 20 2.12 -12.52 -0.28
CA LEU A 20 1.16 -12.24 0.80
C LEU A 20 0.13 -11.16 0.38
N SER A 21 0.57 -10.11 -0.31
CA SER A 21 -0.31 -9.07 -0.85
C SER A 21 -1.23 -9.61 -1.96
N ASP A 22 -0.73 -10.51 -2.81
CA ASP A 22 -1.53 -11.20 -3.82
C ASP A 22 -2.61 -12.09 -3.20
N PHE A 23 -2.34 -12.74 -2.07
CA PHE A 23 -3.37 -13.49 -1.33
C PHE A 23 -4.46 -12.59 -0.77
N GLU A 24 -4.10 -11.45 -0.19
CA GLU A 24 -5.07 -10.50 0.35
C GLU A 24 -5.94 -9.89 -0.76
N SER A 25 -5.34 -9.56 -1.92
CA SER A 25 -6.06 -8.98 -3.05
C SER A 25 -6.90 -10.00 -3.84
N LYS A 26 -6.48 -11.27 -3.90
CA LYS A 26 -7.17 -12.36 -4.61
C LYS A 26 -7.93 -13.31 -3.69
N ARG A 27 -8.44 -12.79 -2.57
CA ARG A 27 -9.18 -13.54 -1.53
C ARG A 27 -10.28 -14.45 -2.10
N PHE A 28 -10.91 -14.04 -3.20
CA PHE A 28 -12.03 -14.75 -3.85
C PHE A 28 -11.64 -15.61 -5.07
N ALA A 29 -10.36 -15.63 -5.46
CA ALA A 29 -9.84 -16.47 -6.56
C ALA A 29 -8.46 -17.09 -6.22
N PRO A 30 -8.37 -17.99 -5.20
CA PRO A 30 -7.09 -18.45 -4.66
C PRO A 30 -6.21 -19.23 -5.64
N LYS A 31 -6.83 -19.91 -6.62
CA LYS A 31 -6.13 -20.68 -7.66
C LYS A 31 -5.23 -19.81 -8.55
N GLU A 32 -5.54 -18.53 -8.69
CA GLU A 32 -4.73 -17.61 -9.50
C GLU A 32 -3.38 -17.26 -8.87
N VAL A 33 -3.17 -17.57 -7.60
CA VAL A 33 -1.91 -17.32 -6.89
C VAL A 33 -0.93 -18.50 -7.06
N VAL A 34 -1.41 -19.68 -7.47
CA VAL A 34 -0.61 -20.92 -7.61
C VAL A 34 0.63 -20.74 -8.50
N PRO A 35 0.56 -20.13 -9.70
CA PRO A 35 1.75 -19.95 -10.55
C PRO A 35 2.87 -19.13 -9.89
N LYS A 36 2.50 -18.12 -9.07
CA LYS A 36 3.48 -17.29 -8.35
C LYS A 36 4.18 -18.06 -7.23
N ILE A 37 3.49 -19.01 -6.60
CA ILE A 37 4.07 -19.88 -5.58
C ILE A 37 5.05 -20.87 -6.22
N GLU A 38 4.75 -21.38 -7.41
CA GLU A 38 5.68 -22.23 -8.16
C GLU A 38 6.96 -21.48 -8.54
N GLU A 39 6.84 -20.24 -9.00
CA GLU A 39 7.98 -19.35 -9.24
C GLU A 39 8.82 -19.18 -7.96
N TYR A 40 8.16 -18.93 -6.83
CA TYR A 40 8.83 -18.72 -5.55
C TYR A 40 9.53 -19.97 -5.00
N ILE A 41 8.94 -21.16 -5.18
CA ILE A 41 9.60 -22.43 -4.89
C ILE A 41 10.87 -22.57 -5.73
N GLY A 42 10.82 -22.21 -7.01
CA GLY A 42 12.00 -22.21 -7.89
C GLY A 42 13.10 -21.26 -7.41
N ILE A 43 12.71 -20.06 -6.98
CA ILE A 43 13.62 -19.06 -6.39
C ILE A 43 14.33 -19.63 -5.14
N ILE A 44 13.57 -20.22 -4.22
CA ILE A 44 14.10 -20.79 -2.95
C ILE A 44 15.08 -21.95 -3.23
N LYS A 45 14.85 -22.76 -4.26
CA LYS A 45 15.80 -23.80 -4.69
C LYS A 45 17.09 -23.23 -5.23
N ASN A 46 17.00 -22.25 -6.14
CA ASN A 46 18.18 -21.60 -6.71
C ASN A 46 19.06 -20.93 -5.65
N TYR A 47 18.47 -20.50 -4.53
CA TYR A 47 19.24 -19.97 -3.40
C TYR A 47 20.14 -21.00 -2.74
N LYS A 48 19.63 -22.21 -2.50
CA LYS A 48 20.43 -23.31 -1.95
C LYS A 48 21.69 -23.55 -2.80
N ASP A 49 21.52 -23.55 -4.11
CA ASP A 49 22.61 -23.73 -5.06
C ASP A 49 23.57 -22.53 -5.07
N SER A 50 23.04 -21.31 -5.01
CA SER A 50 23.85 -20.09 -4.97
C SER A 50 24.75 -20.01 -3.73
N TYR A 51 24.22 -20.31 -2.54
CA TYR A 51 25.03 -20.34 -1.32
C TYR A 51 26.03 -21.50 -1.30
N SER A 52 25.68 -22.63 -1.91
CA SER A 52 26.60 -23.74 -2.14
C SER A 52 27.76 -23.34 -3.07
N ILE A 53 27.57 -22.42 -4.02
CA ILE A 53 28.64 -21.93 -4.89
C ILE A 53 29.54 -20.90 -4.17
N ILE A 54 28.94 -20.03 -3.37
CA ILE A 54 29.62 -18.85 -2.79
C ILE A 54 30.45 -19.19 -1.54
N ALA A 55 30.06 -20.21 -0.78
CA ALA A 55 30.74 -20.61 0.44
C ALA A 55 32.03 -21.41 0.16
N SER A 56 33.07 -21.21 0.98
CA SER A 56 34.26 -22.07 0.96
C SER A 56 33.90 -23.50 1.38
N GLU A 57 34.71 -24.50 0.99
CA GLU A 57 34.48 -25.91 1.40
C GLU A 57 34.40 -26.05 2.93
N LYS A 58 35.21 -25.28 3.66
CA LYS A 58 35.21 -25.23 5.12
C LYS A 58 33.89 -24.71 5.71
N ILE A 59 33.28 -23.69 5.10
CA ILE A 59 31.98 -23.16 5.54
C ILE A 59 30.83 -24.13 5.19
N LYS A 60 30.92 -24.85 4.06
CA LYS A 60 29.90 -25.86 3.67
C LYS A 60 29.84 -27.04 4.63
N GLU A 61 30.95 -27.43 5.23
CA GLU A 61 30.98 -28.47 6.26
C GLU A 61 30.46 -28.00 7.63
N GLY A 62 30.36 -26.68 7.80
CA GLY A 62 29.94 -26.01 9.01
C GLY A 62 28.50 -26.27 9.44
N LYS A 63 28.25 -26.12 10.74
CA LYS A 63 26.93 -26.34 11.36
C LYS A 63 25.86 -25.38 10.81
N ASN A 64 26.22 -24.13 10.53
CA ASN A 64 25.27 -23.11 10.06
C ASN A 64 24.77 -23.37 8.64
N PHE A 65 25.64 -23.87 7.73
CA PHE A 65 25.21 -24.24 6.38
C PHE A 65 24.22 -25.40 6.39
N LYS A 66 24.46 -26.42 7.23
CA LYS A 66 23.54 -27.55 7.42
C LYS A 66 22.18 -27.08 7.94
N ILE A 67 22.18 -26.21 8.95
CA ILE A 67 20.95 -25.61 9.50
C ILE A 67 20.22 -24.79 8.42
N LEU A 68 20.95 -23.97 7.65
CA LEU A 68 20.37 -23.19 6.55
C LEU A 68 19.70 -24.10 5.52
N CYS A 69 20.37 -25.18 5.09
CA CYS A 69 19.82 -26.13 4.14
C CYS A 69 18.56 -26.80 4.68
N GLU A 70 18.53 -27.16 5.96
CA GLU A 70 17.34 -27.71 6.63
C GLU A 70 16.18 -26.71 6.60
N LYS A 71 16.41 -25.45 6.98
CA LYS A 71 15.36 -24.42 7.02
C LYS A 71 14.86 -24.00 5.63
N ILE A 72 15.73 -24.02 4.61
CA ILE A 72 15.31 -23.85 3.21
C ILE A 72 14.36 -24.98 2.81
N ASN A 73 14.68 -26.22 3.18
CA ASN A 73 13.86 -27.38 2.88
C ASN A 73 12.50 -27.35 3.62
N ASP A 74 12.49 -26.93 4.89
CA ASP A 74 11.28 -26.72 5.69
C ASP A 74 10.33 -25.72 5.01
N TYR A 75 10.87 -24.59 4.54
CA TYR A 75 10.07 -23.56 3.88
C TYR A 75 9.62 -23.96 2.47
N GLU A 76 10.45 -24.69 1.71
CA GLU A 76 10.06 -25.28 0.43
C GLU A 76 8.87 -26.23 0.61
N ASN A 77 8.91 -27.09 1.62
CA ASN A 77 7.84 -28.02 1.92
C ASN A 77 6.55 -27.30 2.35
N PHE A 78 6.67 -26.21 3.12
CA PHE A 78 5.54 -25.35 3.44
C PHE A 78 4.89 -24.76 2.17
N LEU A 79 5.68 -24.22 1.25
CA LEU A 79 5.17 -23.64 0.00
C LEU A 79 4.48 -24.67 -0.89
N LYS A 80 4.99 -25.92 -0.94
CA LYS A 80 4.32 -27.04 -1.64
C LYS A 80 2.96 -27.37 -1.02
N GLY A 81 2.88 -27.44 0.31
CA GLY A 81 1.61 -27.69 1.00
C GLY A 81 0.61 -26.54 0.79
N LEU A 82 1.08 -25.29 0.80
CA LEU A 82 0.25 -24.12 0.50
C LEU A 82 -0.31 -24.21 -0.94
N LYS A 83 0.51 -24.59 -1.91
CA LYS A 83 0.08 -24.82 -3.30
C LYS A 83 -1.05 -25.87 -3.38
N GLU A 84 -0.94 -26.99 -2.65
CA GLU A 84 -1.97 -28.03 -2.63
C GLU A 84 -3.29 -27.49 -2.07
N ILE A 85 -3.23 -26.75 -0.96
CA ILE A 85 -4.42 -26.16 -0.32
C ILE A 85 -5.07 -25.10 -1.21
N LEU A 86 -4.29 -24.30 -1.94
CA LEU A 86 -4.85 -23.30 -2.86
C LEU A 86 -5.61 -23.92 -4.04
N ASN A 87 -5.21 -25.12 -4.46
CA ASN A 87 -5.94 -25.86 -5.48
C ASN A 87 -7.30 -26.38 -4.99
N THR A 88 -7.49 -26.58 -3.68
CA THR A 88 -8.80 -26.98 -3.12
C THR A 88 -9.80 -25.83 -3.09
N GLY A 89 -9.33 -24.58 -3.04
CA GLY A 89 -10.15 -23.37 -3.04
C GLY A 89 -10.86 -23.08 -1.71
N LYS A 90 -10.56 -23.83 -0.64
CA LYS A 90 -11.19 -23.64 0.67
C LYS A 90 -10.50 -22.54 1.47
N PHE A 91 -11.18 -21.41 1.58
CA PHE A 91 -10.63 -20.19 2.16
C PHE A 91 -10.16 -20.32 3.62
N GLU A 92 -10.97 -20.94 4.50
CA GLU A 92 -10.63 -21.12 5.91
C GLU A 92 -9.40 -22.00 6.14
N GLU A 93 -9.17 -23.00 5.28
CA GLU A 93 -8.00 -23.86 5.35
C GLU A 93 -6.74 -23.10 4.89
N ILE A 94 -6.87 -22.19 3.92
CA ILE A 94 -5.78 -21.32 3.43
C ILE A 94 -5.35 -20.34 4.52
N GLU A 95 -6.27 -19.62 5.16
CA GLU A 95 -5.94 -18.66 6.22
C GLU A 95 -5.19 -19.33 7.38
N ARG A 96 -5.69 -20.46 7.90
CA ARG A 96 -5.03 -21.21 8.98
C ARG A 96 -3.64 -21.73 8.59
N TYR A 97 -3.41 -21.99 7.30
CA TYR A 97 -2.11 -22.43 6.82
C TYR A 97 -1.13 -21.26 6.69
N ILE A 98 -1.59 -20.10 6.19
CA ILE A 98 -0.81 -18.86 6.07
C ILE A 98 -0.42 -18.30 7.44
N GLU A 99 -1.26 -18.43 8.47
CA GLU A 99 -0.90 -18.02 9.85
C GLU A 99 0.41 -18.65 10.35
N LYS A 100 0.76 -19.85 9.85
CA LYS A 100 2.00 -20.55 10.20
C LYS A 100 3.22 -20.10 9.39
N GLU A 101 3.00 -19.41 8.27
CA GLU A 101 4.05 -18.99 7.33
C GLU A 101 5.09 -18.10 8.01
N ASN A 102 4.64 -17.06 8.74
CA ASN A 102 5.54 -16.06 9.30
C ASN A 102 6.54 -16.69 10.28
N THR A 103 6.10 -17.65 11.08
CA THR A 103 6.96 -18.37 12.03
C THR A 103 8.03 -19.21 11.33
N ILE A 104 7.68 -19.85 10.21
CA ILE A 104 8.61 -20.69 9.44
C ILE A 104 9.62 -19.79 8.69
N TYR A 105 9.12 -18.71 8.09
CA TYR A 105 9.95 -17.73 7.40
C TYR A 105 10.95 -17.05 8.35
N GLU A 106 10.54 -16.62 9.54
CA GLU A 106 11.44 -16.00 10.52
C GLU A 106 12.60 -16.91 10.92
N LYS A 107 12.36 -18.22 11.00
CA LYS A 107 13.42 -19.22 11.27
C LYS A 107 14.40 -19.29 10.11
N LEU A 108 13.90 -19.35 8.87
CA LEU A 108 14.74 -19.32 7.66
C LEU A 108 15.56 -18.02 7.59
N ALA A 109 14.92 -16.86 7.77
CA ALA A 109 15.57 -15.55 7.71
C ALA A 109 16.69 -15.41 8.76
N LYS A 110 16.48 -15.92 9.98
CA LYS A 110 17.54 -15.96 11.02
C LYS A 110 18.72 -16.83 10.58
N SER A 111 18.47 -17.99 9.99
CA SER A 111 19.53 -18.87 9.49
C SER A 111 20.29 -18.26 8.31
N ILE A 112 19.61 -17.60 7.37
CA ILE A 112 20.23 -16.87 6.26
C ILE A 112 21.16 -15.78 6.80
N LYS A 113 20.66 -14.90 7.68
CA LYS A 113 21.46 -13.82 8.29
C LYS A 113 22.68 -14.37 9.04
N SER A 114 22.51 -15.45 9.79
CA SER A 114 23.62 -16.09 10.50
C SER A 114 24.70 -16.62 9.55
N PHE A 115 24.28 -17.21 8.42
CA PHE A 115 25.20 -17.78 7.43
C PHE A 115 25.90 -16.71 6.59
N GLU A 116 25.16 -15.69 6.14
CA GLU A 116 25.73 -14.54 5.44
C GLU A 116 26.77 -13.83 6.31
N ARG A 117 26.49 -13.69 7.61
CA ARG A 117 27.47 -13.16 8.56
C ARG A 117 28.75 -14.00 8.61
N GLU A 118 28.65 -15.32 8.60
CA GLU A 118 29.82 -16.21 8.58
C GLU A 118 30.66 -16.03 7.30
N ILE A 119 30.01 -15.92 6.14
CA ILE A 119 30.68 -15.64 4.85
C ILE A 119 31.37 -14.27 4.88
N ILE A 120 30.69 -13.24 5.41
CA ILE A 120 31.23 -11.89 5.49
C ILE A 120 32.42 -11.86 6.45
N LEU A 121 32.37 -12.58 7.58
CA LEU A 121 33.48 -12.68 8.52
C LEU A 121 34.69 -13.40 7.93
N GLU A 122 34.48 -14.43 7.11
CA GLU A 122 35.57 -15.10 6.39
C GLU A 122 36.25 -14.16 5.37
N LYS A 123 35.46 -13.35 4.65
CA LYS A 123 35.98 -12.46 3.59
C LYS A 123 36.50 -11.11 4.09
N GLY A 124 35.84 -10.53 5.09
CA GLY A 124 36.07 -9.17 5.61
C GLY A 124 36.82 -9.12 6.93
N GLY A 125 37.01 -10.25 7.61
CA GLY A 125 37.84 -10.38 8.80
C GLY A 125 37.50 -9.41 9.94
N SER A 126 38.53 -8.97 10.67
CA SER A 126 38.43 -8.06 11.82
C SER A 126 37.92 -6.67 11.46
N VAL A 127 38.18 -6.20 10.23
CA VAL A 127 37.80 -4.86 9.76
C VAL A 127 36.27 -4.71 9.69
N TYR A 128 35.57 -5.74 9.20
CA TYR A 128 34.11 -5.73 9.16
C TYR A 128 33.49 -5.76 10.56
N ILE A 129 34.06 -6.56 11.48
CA ILE A 129 33.58 -6.63 12.87
C ILE A 129 33.69 -5.25 13.55
N GLU A 130 34.81 -4.57 13.35
CA GLU A 130 35.05 -3.25 13.96
C GLU A 130 34.10 -2.19 13.38
N ALA A 131 33.88 -2.19 12.07
CA ALA A 131 32.90 -1.32 11.42
C ALA A 131 31.46 -1.61 11.88
N GLU A 132 31.07 -2.90 11.96
CA GLU A 132 29.74 -3.31 12.45
C GLU A 132 29.52 -2.87 13.91
N LYS A 133 30.54 -3.02 14.76
CA LYS A 133 30.48 -2.59 16.16
C LYS A 133 30.30 -1.09 16.27
N LYS A 134 31.09 -0.31 15.53
CA LYS A 134 31.01 1.15 15.50
C LYS A 134 29.65 1.64 14.98
N TYR A 135 29.14 1.02 13.91
CA TYR A 135 27.80 1.31 13.39
C TYR A 135 26.72 1.05 14.44
N LYS A 136 26.75 -0.10 15.13
CA LYS A 136 25.77 -0.44 16.18
C LYS A 136 25.85 0.50 17.37
N GLU A 137 27.05 0.94 17.76
CA GLU A 137 27.24 1.92 18.83
C GLU A 137 26.59 3.26 18.46
N VAL A 138 26.87 3.79 17.26
CA VAL A 138 26.28 5.03 16.75
C VAL A 138 24.76 4.91 16.60
N LEU A 139 24.26 3.79 16.08
CA LEU A 139 22.82 3.56 15.92
C LEU A 139 22.11 3.57 17.29
N LYS A 140 22.70 2.91 18.29
CA LYS A 140 22.14 2.87 19.65
C LYS A 140 22.13 4.25 20.31
N GLU A 141 23.16 5.05 20.07
CA GLU A 141 23.21 6.43 20.54
C GLU A 141 22.09 7.28 19.90
N TYR A 142 21.92 7.16 18.58
CA TYR A 142 20.84 7.82 17.85
C TYR A 142 19.45 7.40 18.35
N GLU A 143 19.21 6.10 18.51
CA GLU A 143 17.93 5.56 19.00
C GLU A 143 17.59 6.11 20.40
N ASN A 144 18.57 6.20 21.29
CA ASN A 144 18.38 6.76 22.63
C ASN A 144 18.02 8.25 22.58
N LEU A 145 18.75 9.03 21.78
CA LEU A 145 18.49 10.46 21.58
C LEU A 145 17.09 10.70 20.99
N SER A 146 16.72 9.92 19.97
CA SER A 146 15.41 9.99 19.33
C SER A 146 14.29 9.65 20.31
N ALA A 147 14.44 8.57 21.08
CA ALA A 147 13.44 8.15 22.06
C ALA A 147 13.24 9.19 23.17
N GLU A 148 14.32 9.82 23.64
CA GLU A 148 14.24 10.92 24.61
C GLU A 148 13.52 12.15 24.04
N TYR A 149 13.87 12.54 22.81
CA TYR A 149 13.22 13.63 22.09
C TYR A 149 11.71 13.38 21.92
N GLU A 150 11.32 12.21 21.42
CA GLU A 150 9.91 11.84 21.22
C GLU A 150 9.13 11.82 22.54
N LYS A 151 9.74 11.32 23.62
CA LYS A 151 9.14 11.31 24.95
C LYS A 151 8.89 12.73 25.45
N ASN A 152 9.84 13.64 25.27
CA ASN A 152 9.69 15.04 25.65
C ASN A 152 8.61 15.73 24.81
N LEU A 153 8.65 15.55 23.49
CA LEU A 153 7.64 16.06 22.56
C LEU A 153 6.23 15.57 22.91
N SER A 154 6.07 14.28 23.23
CA SER A 154 4.79 13.68 23.62
C SER A 154 4.25 14.25 24.92
N LYS A 155 5.10 14.46 25.93
CA LYS A 155 4.72 15.11 27.19
C LYS A 155 4.23 16.54 26.96
N GLU A 156 4.97 17.30 26.17
CA GLU A 156 4.69 18.70 25.87
C GLU A 156 3.40 18.84 25.05
N ARG A 157 3.21 17.96 24.05
CA ARG A 157 1.98 17.86 23.27
C ARG A 157 0.76 17.52 24.14
N LYS A 158 0.87 16.55 25.06
CA LYS A 158 -0.22 16.21 26.00
C LYS A 158 -0.58 17.39 26.91
N LYS A 159 0.42 18.15 27.38
CA LYS A 159 0.19 19.35 28.18
C LYS A 159 -0.59 20.40 27.38
N TYR A 160 -0.13 20.68 26.16
CA TYR A 160 -0.79 21.60 25.24
C TYR A 160 -2.23 21.18 24.90
N GLU A 161 -2.46 19.91 24.55
CA GLU A 161 -3.80 19.40 24.22
C GLU A 161 -4.75 19.50 25.43
N LYS A 162 -4.27 19.25 26.65
CA LYS A 162 -5.06 19.38 27.88
C LYS A 162 -5.44 20.83 28.16
N GLU A 163 -4.53 21.77 27.97
CA GLU A 163 -4.79 23.20 28.12
C GLU A 163 -5.75 23.70 27.03
N ARG A 164 -5.50 23.34 25.76
CA ARG A 164 -6.36 23.66 24.63
C ARG A 164 -7.78 23.12 24.81
N GLY A 165 -7.95 21.87 25.26
CA GLY A 165 -9.26 21.28 25.48
C GLY A 165 -10.07 21.96 26.58
N LYS A 166 -9.43 22.57 27.59
CA LYS A 166 -10.13 23.42 28.58
C LYS A 166 -10.63 24.71 27.93
N ILE A 167 -9.76 25.37 27.16
CA ILE A 167 -10.09 26.60 26.45
C ILE A 167 -11.22 26.36 25.45
N GLU A 168 -11.18 25.29 24.65
CA GLU A 168 -12.23 24.97 23.68
C GLU A 168 -13.59 24.74 24.33
N LYS A 169 -13.64 24.08 25.50
CA LYS A 169 -14.90 23.88 26.25
C LYS A 169 -15.47 25.19 26.78
N GLU A 170 -14.63 26.08 27.30
CA GLU A 170 -15.05 27.42 27.74
C GLU A 170 -15.56 28.25 26.56
N TRP A 171 -14.88 28.22 25.42
CA TRP A 171 -15.29 28.92 24.20
C TRP A 171 -16.57 28.37 23.58
N ALA A 172 -16.80 27.06 23.65
CA ALA A 172 -18.04 26.45 23.19
C ALA A 172 -19.24 26.90 24.04
N ARG A 173 -19.09 26.87 25.37
CA ARG A 173 -20.12 27.36 26.31
C ARG A 173 -20.44 28.84 26.08
N ALA A 174 -19.40 29.68 25.99
CA ALA A 174 -19.57 31.10 25.76
C ALA A 174 -20.25 31.41 24.41
N ARG A 175 -19.97 30.65 23.35
CA ARG A 175 -20.65 30.79 22.05
C ARG A 175 -22.12 30.34 22.12
N GLU A 176 -22.40 29.24 22.79
CA GLU A 176 -23.78 28.74 22.96
C GLU A 176 -24.63 29.72 23.77
N GLU A 177 -24.07 30.33 24.82
CA GLU A 177 -24.74 31.37 25.61
C GLU A 177 -24.93 32.67 24.81
N LEU A 178 -23.96 33.05 23.99
CA LEU A 178 -24.06 34.20 23.08
C LEU A 178 -25.13 34.02 21.99
N GLU A 179 -25.29 32.82 21.44
CA GLU A 179 -26.37 32.53 20.47
C GLU A 179 -27.76 32.61 21.11
N LYS A 180 -27.89 32.27 22.40
CA LYS A 180 -29.17 32.31 23.14
C LYS A 180 -29.59 33.73 23.54
N SER A 181 -28.64 34.58 23.95
CA SER A 181 -28.90 35.98 24.34
C SER A 181 -27.76 36.91 23.88
N PRO A 182 -27.80 37.41 22.63
CA PRO A 182 -26.68 38.17 22.04
C PRO A 182 -26.32 39.46 22.77
N GLU A 183 -27.30 40.15 23.37
CA GLU A 183 -27.11 41.46 24.01
C GLU A 183 -26.53 41.34 25.44
N GLU A 184 -26.89 40.28 26.17
CA GLU A 184 -26.43 40.04 27.55
C GLU A 184 -25.04 39.40 27.61
N PHE A 185 -24.70 38.54 26.65
CA PHE A 185 -23.43 37.80 26.65
C PHE A 185 -22.33 38.44 25.81
N LYS A 186 -22.61 39.56 25.14
CA LYS A 186 -21.60 40.29 24.36
C LYS A 186 -20.42 40.75 25.23
N GLU A 187 -20.68 41.31 26.40
CA GLU A 187 -19.63 41.76 27.33
C GLU A 187 -18.80 40.59 27.86
N VAL A 188 -19.45 39.47 28.19
CA VAL A 188 -18.77 38.24 28.67
C VAL A 188 -17.89 37.66 27.56
N TYR A 189 -18.39 37.63 26.33
CA TYR A 189 -17.64 37.19 25.15
C TYR A 189 -16.44 38.10 24.85
N GLU A 190 -16.61 39.42 24.91
CA GLU A 190 -15.53 40.39 24.72
C GLU A 190 -14.44 40.25 25.80
N GLN A 191 -14.82 40.05 27.07
CA GLN A 191 -13.87 39.80 28.17
C GLN A 191 -13.07 38.49 27.97
N LEU A 192 -13.73 37.42 27.52
CA LEU A 192 -13.05 36.15 27.19
C LEU A 192 -12.11 36.30 26.00
N LEU A 193 -12.55 37.02 24.96
CA LEU A 193 -11.73 37.32 23.80
C LEU A 193 -10.48 38.12 24.20
N GLU A 194 -10.63 39.15 25.02
CA GLU A 194 -9.52 39.95 25.57
C GLU A 194 -8.53 39.09 26.38
N LYS A 195 -9.04 38.21 27.25
CA LYS A 195 -8.26 37.32 28.10
C LYS A 195 -7.37 36.37 27.31
N TYR A 196 -7.92 35.75 26.25
CA TYR A 196 -7.21 34.75 25.45
C TYR A 196 -6.43 35.33 24.27
N LYS A 197 -6.83 36.50 23.75
CA LYS A 197 -6.13 37.18 22.65
C LYS A 197 -4.78 37.74 23.08
N LYS A 198 -4.64 38.22 24.33
CA LYS A 198 -3.40 38.82 24.83
C LYS A 198 -2.21 37.83 24.86
N PRO A 199 -2.32 36.63 25.47
CA PRO A 199 -1.25 35.64 25.42
C PRO A 199 -0.93 35.19 23.99
N TRP A 200 -1.97 34.94 23.19
CA TRP A 200 -1.80 34.54 21.79
C TRP A 200 -1.05 35.58 20.96
N LEU A 201 -1.35 36.87 21.12
CA LEU A 201 -0.66 37.96 20.41
C LEU A 201 0.85 38.00 20.73
N VAL A 202 1.23 37.73 21.98
CA VAL A 202 2.64 37.70 22.39
C VAL A 202 3.37 36.55 21.70
N ASP A 203 2.80 35.34 21.73
CA ASP A 203 3.42 34.18 21.10
C ASP A 203 3.40 34.25 19.58
N HIS A 204 2.32 34.79 19.00
CA HIS A 204 2.23 35.06 17.56
C HIS A 204 3.34 36.02 17.11
N LYS A 205 3.55 37.15 17.82
CA LYS A 205 4.65 38.08 17.51
C LYS A 205 6.02 37.41 17.54
N LYS A 206 6.31 36.62 18.58
CA LYS A 206 7.58 35.87 18.66
C LYS A 206 7.76 34.95 17.46
N VAL A 207 6.73 34.21 17.07
CA VAL A 207 6.80 33.28 15.92
C VAL A 207 7.00 34.04 14.61
N VAL A 208 6.30 35.15 14.42
CA VAL A 208 6.43 36.03 13.25
C VAL A 208 7.85 36.63 13.16
N GLU A 209 8.40 37.11 14.27
CA GLU A 209 9.78 37.62 14.37
C GLU A 209 10.83 36.56 14.03
N LEU A 210 10.56 35.28 14.35
CA LEU A 210 11.41 34.14 13.99
C LEU A 210 11.26 33.69 12.52
N GLY A 211 10.45 34.38 11.72
CA GLY A 211 10.23 34.05 10.30
C GLY A 211 9.07 33.07 10.04
N GLY A 212 8.28 32.78 11.08
CA GLY A 212 7.07 31.98 11.01
C GLY A 212 7.29 30.48 10.79
N LEU A 213 6.26 29.80 10.28
CA LEU A 213 6.30 28.35 10.11
C LEU A 213 7.25 27.97 8.96
N HIS A 214 8.23 27.12 9.26
CA HIS A 214 9.10 26.49 8.27
C HIS A 214 8.62 25.07 7.94
N ILE A 215 8.33 24.82 6.68
CA ILE A 215 7.89 23.51 6.18
C ILE A 215 9.07 22.81 5.51
N ILE A 216 9.41 21.62 6.01
CA ILE A 216 10.42 20.75 5.43
C ILE A 216 9.71 19.57 4.77
N GLY A 217 9.87 19.45 3.45
CA GLY A 217 9.50 18.25 2.71
C GLY A 217 10.72 17.36 2.56
N THR A 218 10.62 16.09 2.94
CA THR A 218 11.71 15.11 2.81
C THR A 218 11.72 14.40 1.47
N GLU A 219 10.58 14.41 0.77
CA GLU A 219 10.38 13.79 -0.54
C GLU A 219 9.33 14.58 -1.35
N ARG A 220 9.15 14.22 -2.63
CA ARG A 220 8.06 14.71 -3.48
C ARG A 220 6.93 13.70 -3.49
N HIS A 221 5.71 14.16 -3.29
CA HIS A 221 4.54 13.30 -3.44
C HIS A 221 4.28 13.01 -4.93
N GLU A 222 3.49 11.97 -5.20
CA GLU A 222 3.01 11.63 -6.54
C GLU A 222 2.28 12.75 -7.26
N SER A 223 1.73 13.71 -6.49
CA SER A 223 1.03 14.87 -7.03
C SER A 223 1.56 16.19 -6.49
N ARG A 224 1.74 17.14 -7.41
CA ARG A 224 2.12 18.52 -7.11
C ARG A 224 1.10 19.23 -6.24
N ARG A 225 -0.18 18.84 -6.33
CA ARG A 225 -1.25 19.37 -5.47
C ARG A 225 -0.95 19.09 -4.00
N ILE A 226 -0.52 17.89 -3.65
CA ILE A 226 -0.23 17.48 -2.26
C ILE A 226 1.00 18.24 -1.74
N ASP A 227 2.03 18.38 -2.57
CA ASP A 227 3.18 19.21 -2.21
C ASP A 227 2.80 20.68 -1.96
N ASN A 228 1.93 21.25 -2.81
CA ASN A 228 1.46 22.61 -2.63
C ASN A 228 0.57 22.75 -1.40
N GLN A 229 -0.20 21.72 -1.03
CA GLN A 229 -0.93 21.70 0.24
C GLN A 229 0.03 21.74 1.44
N LEU A 230 1.14 21.00 1.38
CA LEU A 230 2.15 21.03 2.43
C LEU A 230 2.80 22.43 2.53
N LYS A 231 3.19 23.02 1.39
CA LYS A 231 3.72 24.39 1.34
C LYS A 231 2.74 25.43 1.89
N GLY A 232 1.46 25.30 1.52
CA GLY A 232 0.38 26.20 1.95
C GLY A 232 0.02 26.09 3.43
N ARG A 233 0.66 25.20 4.20
CA ARG A 233 0.55 25.20 5.67
C ARG A 233 1.29 26.38 6.29
N ALA A 234 2.35 26.87 5.64
CA ALA A 234 3.06 28.08 6.03
C ALA A 234 2.45 29.33 5.37
N GLY A 235 2.73 30.49 5.97
CA GLY A 235 2.38 31.80 5.41
C GLY A 235 0.87 32.06 5.27
N ARG A 236 0.07 31.58 6.22
CA ARG A 236 -1.39 31.79 6.20
C ARG A 236 -1.70 33.25 6.54
N GLN A 237 -2.74 33.82 5.91
CA GLN A 237 -3.19 35.19 6.18
C GLN A 237 -2.11 36.28 6.01
N GLY A 238 -1.06 36.01 5.22
CA GLY A 238 0.04 36.96 5.00
C GLY A 238 1.15 36.89 6.05
N ASP A 239 1.08 35.96 7.00
CA ASP A 239 2.17 35.70 7.95
C ASP A 239 3.47 35.32 7.19
N PRO A 240 4.66 35.62 7.75
CA PRO A 240 5.90 35.08 7.22
C PRO A 240 5.90 33.55 7.36
N GLY A 241 6.55 32.89 6.41
CA GLY A 241 6.68 31.45 6.41
C GLY A 241 7.56 31.02 5.25
N SER A 242 8.15 29.83 5.38
CA SER A 242 9.05 29.32 4.36
C SER A 242 8.85 27.83 4.16
N SER A 243 9.20 27.34 2.97
CA SER A 243 9.14 25.91 2.67
C SER A 243 10.35 25.49 1.87
N LYS A 244 10.88 24.31 2.18
CA LYS A 244 12.03 23.73 1.49
C LYS A 244 11.84 22.22 1.35
N PHE A 245 12.07 21.72 0.15
CA PHE A 245 12.00 20.30 -0.14
C PHE A 245 13.42 19.79 -0.35
N PHE A 246 13.76 18.75 0.38
CA PHE A 246 14.93 17.90 0.17
C PHE A 246 14.46 16.68 -0.61
N LEU A 247 15.31 16.20 -1.50
CA LEU A 247 15.00 15.08 -2.38
C LEU A 247 16.26 14.24 -2.49
N SER A 248 16.12 12.94 -2.35
CA SER A 248 17.14 12.00 -2.79
C SER A 248 16.82 11.53 -4.19
N LEU A 249 17.86 11.23 -4.95
CA LEU A 249 17.68 10.62 -6.26
C LEU A 249 17.25 9.13 -6.15
N GLU A 250 17.35 8.56 -4.94
CA GLU A 250 16.89 7.22 -4.59
C GLU A 250 15.41 7.18 -4.16
N ASP A 251 14.75 8.34 -4.03
CA ASP A 251 13.34 8.44 -3.62
C ASP A 251 12.43 7.66 -4.59
N ASP A 252 11.33 7.10 -4.07
CA ASP A 252 10.41 6.24 -4.82
C ASP A 252 9.88 6.86 -6.12
N LEU A 253 9.57 8.16 -6.09
CA LEU A 253 9.12 8.90 -7.26
C LEU A 253 10.15 8.84 -8.40
N LEU A 254 11.43 9.01 -8.06
CA LEU A 254 12.53 9.02 -9.04
C LEU A 254 13.00 7.62 -9.38
N ARG A 255 12.87 6.66 -8.47
CA ARG A 255 13.16 5.25 -8.76
C ARG A 255 12.19 4.67 -9.78
N ILE A 256 10.90 4.94 -9.63
CA ILE A 256 9.85 4.34 -10.48
C ILE A 256 9.70 5.11 -11.80
N PHE A 257 9.86 6.45 -11.77
CA PHE A 257 9.57 7.31 -12.92
C PHE A 257 10.76 8.13 -13.41
N GLY A 258 11.92 7.99 -12.79
CA GLY A 258 13.17 8.51 -13.31
C GLY A 258 13.52 7.79 -14.60
N SER A 259 13.73 8.56 -15.66
CA SER A 259 14.25 8.03 -16.91
C SER A 259 15.62 7.40 -16.71
N GLU A 260 16.03 6.42 -17.54
CA GLU A 260 17.40 5.89 -17.56
C GLU A 260 18.47 7.00 -17.64
N ARG A 261 18.15 8.12 -18.31
CA ARG A 261 18.99 9.33 -18.38
C ARG A 261 19.31 9.94 -17.01
N LEU A 262 18.41 9.87 -16.02
CA LEU A 262 18.66 10.35 -14.67
C LEU A 262 19.69 9.46 -13.96
N MET A 263 19.54 8.14 -14.09
CA MET A 263 20.50 7.17 -13.52
C MET A 263 21.89 7.31 -14.14
N GLY A 264 21.97 7.59 -15.45
CA GLY A 264 23.25 7.84 -16.12
C GLY A 264 23.96 9.12 -15.68
N ILE A 265 23.22 10.16 -15.28
CA ILE A 265 23.78 11.39 -14.72
C ILE A 265 24.18 11.18 -13.25
N MET A 266 23.43 10.39 -12.48
CA MET A 266 23.74 10.05 -11.09
C MET A 266 25.13 9.45 -10.92
N SER A 267 25.52 8.53 -11.80
CA SER A 267 26.80 7.83 -11.70
C SER A 267 28.03 8.74 -11.89
N HIS A 268 27.83 9.98 -12.34
CA HIS A 268 28.90 10.95 -12.60
C HIS A 268 28.87 12.14 -11.63
N LEU A 269 27.97 12.14 -10.64
CA LEU A 269 27.85 13.20 -9.66
C LEU A 269 28.65 12.86 -8.39
N PRO A 270 29.36 13.82 -7.78
CA PRO A 270 30.04 13.61 -6.51
C PRO A 270 29.04 13.34 -5.37
N GLU A 271 29.31 12.31 -4.56
CA GLU A 271 28.50 11.95 -3.40
C GLU A 271 28.57 13.01 -2.29
N GLY A 272 27.43 13.31 -1.67
CA GLY A 272 27.33 14.23 -0.53
C GLY A 272 27.22 15.72 -0.88
N GLU A 273 27.29 16.10 -2.16
CA GLU A 273 27.11 17.48 -2.58
C GLU A 273 25.65 17.83 -2.91
N LYS A 274 25.27 19.08 -2.59
CA LYS A 274 23.94 19.59 -2.92
C LYS A 274 23.85 19.85 -4.42
N ILE A 275 23.08 19.02 -5.12
CA ILE A 275 22.84 19.19 -6.54
C ILE A 275 21.82 20.31 -6.79
N THR A 276 22.21 21.33 -7.57
CA THR A 276 21.34 22.46 -7.93
C THR A 276 21.30 22.68 -9.45
N HIS A 277 21.15 21.60 -10.21
CA HIS A 277 21.09 21.69 -11.67
C HIS A 277 19.65 21.88 -12.19
N PRO A 278 19.35 22.91 -13.01
CA PRO A 278 18.01 23.15 -13.54
C PRO A 278 17.42 21.97 -14.33
N LEU A 279 18.26 21.19 -15.03
CA LEU A 279 17.81 19.98 -15.75
C LEU A 279 17.23 18.94 -14.79
N ILE A 280 17.85 18.73 -13.62
CA ILE A 280 17.37 17.75 -12.64
C ILE A 280 16.02 18.18 -12.09
N THR A 281 15.84 19.46 -11.79
CA THR A 281 14.53 20.02 -11.41
C THR A 281 13.47 19.79 -12.48
N ARG A 282 13.80 19.97 -13.77
CA ARG A 282 12.86 19.69 -14.88
C ARG A 282 12.50 18.21 -14.95
N LEU A 283 13.47 17.32 -14.77
CA LEU A 283 13.25 15.88 -14.81
C LEU A 283 12.36 15.41 -13.65
N ILE A 284 12.59 15.92 -12.44
CA ILE A 284 11.72 15.67 -11.27
C ILE A 284 10.27 16.11 -11.56
N ASN A 285 10.08 17.32 -12.11
CA ASN A 285 8.76 17.82 -12.45
C ASN A 285 8.06 16.97 -13.53
N ASN A 286 8.82 16.44 -14.49
CA ASN A 286 8.28 15.57 -15.54
C ASN A 286 7.91 14.19 -14.98
N ALA A 287 8.71 13.62 -14.09
CA ALA A 287 8.39 12.39 -13.39
C ALA A 287 7.06 12.54 -12.63
N GLN A 288 6.91 13.61 -11.85
CA GLN A 288 5.67 13.91 -11.11
C GLN A 288 4.46 14.03 -12.04
N LYS A 289 4.57 14.76 -13.16
CA LYS A 289 3.50 14.85 -14.18
C LYS A 289 3.11 13.48 -14.75
N LYS A 290 4.08 12.60 -14.97
CA LYS A 290 3.85 11.25 -15.50
C LYS A 290 3.07 10.40 -14.49
N VAL A 291 3.38 10.51 -13.20
CA VAL A 291 2.63 9.84 -12.14
C VAL A 291 1.20 10.36 -12.06
N GLU A 292 1.02 11.68 -12.09
CA GLU A 292 -0.31 12.30 -12.10
C GLU A 292 -1.15 11.82 -13.29
N ALA A 293 -0.57 11.77 -14.49
CA ALA A 293 -1.25 11.29 -15.69
C ALA A 293 -1.64 9.81 -15.58
N ARG A 294 -0.75 8.96 -15.09
CA ARG A 294 -1.03 7.54 -14.85
C ARG A 294 -2.17 7.36 -13.84
N ASN A 295 -2.12 8.07 -12.73
CA ASN A 295 -3.17 8.02 -11.71
C ASN A 295 -4.51 8.53 -12.23
N PHE A 296 -4.51 9.54 -13.10
CA PHE A 296 -5.70 10.01 -13.79
C PHE A 296 -6.29 8.95 -14.72
N GLU A 297 -5.45 8.29 -15.51
CA GLU A 297 -5.88 7.23 -16.43
C GLU A 297 -6.47 6.02 -15.68
N ILE A 298 -5.83 5.57 -14.60
CA ILE A 298 -6.35 4.50 -13.74
C ILE A 298 -7.74 4.87 -13.21
N ARG A 299 -7.91 6.10 -12.69
CA ARG A 299 -9.22 6.55 -12.19
C ARG A 299 -10.26 6.64 -13.30
N LYS A 300 -9.87 7.07 -14.49
CA LYS A 300 -10.75 7.14 -15.65
C LYS A 300 -11.24 5.74 -16.03
N GLN A 301 -10.34 4.76 -16.15
CA GLN A 301 -10.71 3.38 -16.46
C GLN A 301 -11.62 2.78 -15.39
N LEU A 302 -11.30 2.98 -14.11
CA LEU A 302 -12.16 2.52 -13.00
C LEU A 302 -13.56 3.12 -13.07
N LEU A 303 -13.67 4.42 -13.39
CA LEU A 303 -14.97 5.09 -13.57
C LEU A 303 -15.72 4.55 -14.78
N GLU A 304 -15.04 4.27 -15.89
CA GLU A 304 -15.65 3.68 -17.08
C GLU A 304 -16.22 2.28 -16.79
N PHE A 305 -15.49 1.43 -16.06
CA PHE A 305 -16.00 0.12 -15.62
C PHE A 305 -17.17 0.25 -14.64
N ASP A 306 -17.07 1.16 -13.66
CA ASP A 306 -18.16 1.39 -12.71
C ASP A 306 -19.41 1.92 -13.39
N ASN A 307 -19.28 2.75 -14.45
CA ASN A 307 -20.44 3.24 -15.21
C ASN A 307 -21.25 2.08 -15.82
N VAL A 308 -20.59 1.07 -16.40
CA VAL A 308 -21.28 -0.10 -16.95
C VAL A 308 -22.03 -0.87 -15.86
N LEU A 309 -21.36 -1.13 -14.73
CA LEU A 309 -21.97 -1.81 -13.58
C LEU A 309 -23.08 -0.97 -12.94
N ASN A 310 -22.98 0.35 -12.99
CA ASN A 310 -23.99 1.26 -12.47
C ASN A 310 -25.26 1.23 -13.32
N GLU A 311 -25.15 1.22 -14.65
CA GLU A 311 -26.31 1.06 -15.53
C GLU A 311 -27.00 -0.30 -15.31
N GLN A 312 -26.24 -1.39 -15.17
CA GLN A 312 -26.80 -2.70 -14.81
C GLN A 312 -27.50 -2.67 -13.44
N ARG A 313 -26.86 -2.05 -12.43
CA ARG A 313 -27.45 -1.88 -11.09
C ARG A 313 -28.75 -1.10 -11.14
N LYS A 314 -28.83 -0.02 -11.93
CA LYS A 314 -30.08 0.76 -12.08
C LYS A 314 -31.23 -0.09 -12.61
N VAL A 315 -30.98 -0.89 -13.65
CA VAL A 315 -32.02 -1.79 -14.21
C VAL A 315 -32.49 -2.79 -13.17
N ILE A 316 -31.56 -3.50 -12.52
CA ILE A 316 -31.90 -4.51 -11.50
C ILE A 316 -32.61 -3.86 -10.31
N TYR A 317 -32.16 -2.70 -9.85
CA TYR A 317 -32.78 -2.00 -8.72
C TYR A 317 -34.17 -1.46 -9.07
N SER A 318 -34.38 -0.99 -10.31
CA SER A 318 -35.70 -0.61 -10.80
C SER A 318 -36.64 -1.82 -10.78
N LEU A 319 -36.24 -2.94 -11.40
CA LEU A 319 -37.05 -4.16 -11.42
C LEU A 319 -37.37 -4.66 -10.01
N ARG A 320 -36.37 -4.67 -9.11
CA ARG A 320 -36.57 -5.04 -7.70
C ARG A 320 -37.55 -4.10 -7.01
N GLN A 321 -37.49 -2.81 -7.27
CA GLN A 321 -38.41 -1.84 -6.70
C GLN A 321 -39.83 -2.07 -7.21
N ASP A 322 -40.01 -2.30 -8.52
CA ASP A 322 -41.32 -2.58 -9.12
C ASP A 322 -41.96 -3.84 -8.52
N ILE A 323 -41.17 -4.91 -8.32
CA ILE A 323 -41.62 -6.14 -7.67
C ILE A 323 -42.02 -5.88 -6.21
N LEU A 324 -41.21 -5.12 -5.45
CA LEU A 324 -41.51 -4.81 -4.04
C LEU A 324 -42.75 -3.91 -3.90
N GLU A 325 -43.00 -3.03 -4.86
CA GLU A 325 -44.17 -2.15 -4.90
C GLU A 325 -45.40 -2.82 -5.52
N GLY A 326 -45.27 -4.03 -6.05
CA GLY A 326 -46.37 -4.78 -6.66
C GLY A 326 -46.84 -4.21 -8.01
N LYS A 327 -46.00 -3.47 -8.73
CA LYS A 327 -46.35 -2.81 -9.99
C LYS A 327 -46.01 -3.70 -11.19
N GLY A 328 -47.01 -4.01 -12.03
CA GLY A 328 -46.80 -4.60 -13.35
C GLY A 328 -46.13 -5.99 -13.36
N ILE A 329 -46.20 -6.74 -12.26
CA ILE A 329 -45.52 -8.04 -12.14
C ILE A 329 -46.09 -9.05 -13.15
N GLU A 330 -47.41 -9.04 -13.39
CA GLU A 330 -48.05 -9.92 -14.36
C GLU A 330 -47.50 -9.68 -15.78
N ASP A 331 -47.34 -8.42 -16.17
CA ASP A 331 -46.80 -8.04 -17.48
C ASP A 331 -45.36 -8.54 -17.66
N TYR A 332 -44.50 -8.34 -16.65
CA TYR A 332 -43.13 -8.88 -16.66
C TYR A 332 -43.08 -10.41 -16.77
N ILE A 333 -44.00 -11.12 -16.10
CA ILE A 333 -44.07 -12.59 -16.18
C ILE A 333 -44.47 -13.04 -17.59
N TYR A 334 -45.46 -12.39 -18.21
CA TYR A 334 -45.86 -12.73 -19.58
C TYR A 334 -44.75 -12.45 -20.58
N GLU A 335 -44.05 -11.32 -20.46
CA GLU A 335 -42.90 -10.97 -21.30
C GLU A 335 -41.77 -12.00 -21.15
N PHE A 336 -41.42 -12.40 -19.92
CA PHE A 336 -40.42 -13.45 -19.70
C PHE A 336 -40.85 -14.82 -20.23
N ILE A 337 -42.14 -15.18 -20.16
CA ILE A 337 -42.63 -16.43 -20.75
C ILE A 337 -42.48 -16.38 -22.27
N GLU A 338 -42.84 -15.27 -22.90
CA GLU A 338 -42.73 -15.10 -24.36
C GLU A 338 -41.27 -15.20 -24.81
N GLU A 339 -40.36 -14.40 -24.23
CA GLU A 339 -38.91 -14.45 -24.52
C GLU A 339 -38.33 -15.86 -24.31
N PHE A 340 -38.65 -16.49 -23.18
CA PHE A 340 -38.14 -17.82 -22.87
C PHE A 340 -38.66 -18.88 -23.85
N THR A 341 -39.92 -18.78 -24.27
CA THR A 341 -40.45 -19.68 -25.29
C THR A 341 -39.76 -19.48 -26.63
N GLU A 342 -39.55 -18.24 -27.06
CA GLU A 342 -38.82 -17.93 -28.30
C GLU A 342 -37.40 -18.50 -28.29
N GLU A 343 -36.65 -18.32 -27.20
CA GLU A 343 -35.29 -18.88 -27.06
C GLU A 343 -35.28 -20.41 -27.20
N ILE A 344 -36.21 -21.10 -26.54
CA ILE A 344 -36.34 -22.56 -26.67
C ILE A 344 -36.70 -22.95 -28.10
N PHE A 345 -37.63 -22.24 -28.74
CA PHE A 345 -38.02 -22.55 -30.11
C PHE A 345 -36.86 -22.36 -31.08
N ASP A 346 -36.06 -21.31 -30.93
CA ASP A 346 -34.88 -21.08 -31.76
C ASP A 346 -33.79 -22.12 -31.54
N GLU A 347 -33.59 -22.59 -30.30
CA GLU A 347 -32.59 -23.61 -29.97
C GLU A 347 -32.94 -24.99 -30.60
N PHE A 348 -34.20 -25.43 -30.48
CA PHE A 348 -34.60 -26.80 -30.85
C PHE A 348 -35.30 -26.91 -32.22
N PHE A 349 -35.94 -25.83 -32.66
CA PHE A 349 -36.81 -25.78 -33.85
C PHE A 349 -36.41 -24.68 -34.84
N ASN A 350 -35.10 -24.40 -34.95
CA ASN A 350 -34.56 -23.39 -35.85
C ASN A 350 -35.24 -23.43 -37.24
N LEU A 351 -36.04 -22.40 -37.51
CA LEU A 351 -36.92 -22.31 -38.69
C LEU A 351 -36.15 -22.22 -40.02
N LYS A 352 -34.83 -22.00 -39.97
CA LYS A 352 -33.96 -22.01 -41.17
C LYS A 352 -33.60 -23.42 -41.64
N ILE A 353 -33.90 -24.45 -40.85
CA ILE A 353 -33.59 -25.85 -41.13
C ILE A 353 -34.88 -26.61 -41.42
N LYS A 354 -34.82 -27.62 -42.30
CA LYS A 354 -35.98 -28.47 -42.61
C LYS A 354 -36.49 -29.17 -41.34
N PRO A 355 -37.82 -29.36 -41.20
CA PRO A 355 -38.42 -30.00 -40.02
C PRO A 355 -37.86 -31.38 -39.67
N ASP A 356 -37.38 -32.12 -40.67
CA ASP A 356 -36.79 -33.46 -40.50
C ASP A 356 -35.52 -33.46 -39.61
N PHE A 357 -34.88 -32.31 -39.43
CA PHE A 357 -33.67 -32.15 -38.61
C PHE A 357 -33.93 -31.44 -37.27
N TRP A 358 -35.20 -31.20 -36.91
CA TRP A 358 -35.53 -30.60 -35.62
C TRP A 358 -35.22 -31.55 -34.47
N ASN A 359 -34.70 -31.02 -33.36
CA ASN A 359 -34.31 -31.80 -32.21
C ASN A 359 -35.50 -31.99 -31.24
N ILE A 360 -36.52 -32.71 -31.72
CA ILE A 360 -37.77 -32.96 -30.98
C ILE A 360 -37.50 -33.70 -29.66
N ASP A 361 -36.59 -34.69 -29.68
CA ASP A 361 -36.27 -35.48 -28.49
C ASP A 361 -35.48 -34.67 -27.46
N GLY A 362 -34.59 -33.78 -27.91
CA GLY A 362 -33.90 -32.81 -27.07
C GLY A 362 -34.86 -31.84 -26.39
N PHE A 363 -35.81 -31.28 -27.15
CA PHE A 363 -36.85 -30.40 -26.61
C PHE A 363 -37.70 -31.09 -25.54
N LYS A 364 -38.19 -32.31 -25.81
CA LYS A 364 -38.98 -33.09 -24.85
C LYS A 364 -38.23 -33.35 -23.55
N ASN A 365 -36.95 -33.70 -23.63
CA ASN A 365 -36.10 -33.91 -22.46
C ASN A 365 -35.85 -32.60 -21.70
N TYR A 366 -35.61 -31.49 -22.42
CA TYR A 366 -35.39 -30.18 -21.82
C TYR A 366 -36.64 -29.70 -21.06
N VAL A 367 -37.82 -29.72 -21.70
CA VAL A 367 -39.08 -29.29 -21.08
C VAL A 367 -39.38 -30.11 -19.82
N LYS A 368 -39.22 -31.45 -19.90
CA LYS A 368 -39.44 -32.33 -18.75
C LYS A 368 -38.48 -32.03 -17.59
N ASN A 369 -37.23 -31.74 -17.87
CA ASN A 369 -36.25 -31.43 -16.82
C ASN A 369 -36.45 -30.04 -16.20
N THR A 370 -36.90 -29.06 -16.98
CA THR A 370 -37.03 -27.66 -16.55
C THR A 370 -38.35 -27.39 -15.83
N PHE A 371 -39.46 -27.99 -16.28
CA PHE A 371 -40.80 -27.70 -15.78
C PHE A 371 -41.44 -28.82 -14.94
N GLY A 372 -40.85 -30.03 -14.93
CA GLY A 372 -41.34 -31.19 -14.17
C GLY A 372 -42.20 -32.14 -14.98
#